data_AF-A0A524DW09-F1
#
_entry.id   AF-A0A524DW09-F1
#
_cell.length_a   1.000
_cell.length_b   1.000
_cell.length_c   1.000
_cell.angle_alpha   90.00
_cell.angle_beta   90.00
_cell.angle_gamma   90.00
#
_symmetry.space_group_name_H-M   'P 1'
#
loop_
_entity.id
_entity.type
_entity.pdbx_description
1 polymer ?
#
loop_
_entity_poly.entity_id
_entity_poly.type
_entity_poly.pdbx_seq_one_letter_code
_entity_poly.pdbx_strand_id
1 'polypeptide(L)'
;MSDMIDEKIEKEIQQFLDQELEKRLKHVQLDLLKEVFLTRDEFKKEMERIQERFDAMQAQMDKRFDAMQAQMDKRFDAMQAQMDKRFEQMDKRFDAMQAQMDKRFDAMQAQMDKRFENVYKRFDAIALDFGTAIEKIGYAFIKDSLEAQGISTFPRLRAHFIDQDHEVHAGTTDVEVDLFSADIPLIGECTLKITDMAKLDIFLRKINFIEKRYQKKFKRVVFTLNISPTIQANVERFCQQWDIKLISS
;
A
#
# COMPACT_ATOMS: atom_id res chain seq x y z
N MET A 1 -30.14 139.57 24.85
CA MET A 1 -30.42 138.63 25.96
C MET A 1 -31.62 137.73 25.67
N SER A 2 -32.70 138.22 25.03
CA SER A 2 -33.83 137.39 24.58
C SER A 2 -33.42 136.31 23.56
N ASP A 3 -32.64 136.66 22.54
CA ASP A 3 -32.17 135.72 21.51
C ASP A 3 -31.30 134.57 22.06
N MET A 4 -30.57 134.81 23.16
CA MET A 4 -29.72 133.78 23.79
C MET A 4 -30.52 132.75 24.60
N ILE A 5 -31.76 133.08 25.02
CA ILE A 5 -32.64 132.16 25.75
C ILE A 5 -33.35 131.22 24.77
N ASP A 6 -33.78 131.74 23.61
CA ASP A 6 -34.37 130.93 22.53
C ASP A 6 -33.35 129.93 21.94
N GLU A 7 -32.11 130.37 21.71
CA GLU A 7 -31.05 129.49 21.19
C GLU A 7 -30.73 128.33 22.16
N LYS A 8 -30.88 128.54 23.48
CA LYS A 8 -30.65 127.49 24.49
C LYS A 8 -31.80 126.47 24.52
N ILE A 9 -33.04 126.94 24.45
CA ILE A 9 -34.24 126.07 24.43
C ILE A 9 -34.25 125.24 23.13
N GLU A 10 -33.94 125.85 22.00
CA GLU A 10 -33.84 125.16 20.71
C GLU A 10 -32.78 124.04 20.75
N LYS A 11 -31.65 124.28 21.41
CA LYS A 11 -30.58 123.29 21.60
C LYS A 11 -30.99 122.13 22.51
N GLU A 12 -31.76 122.40 23.57
CA GLU A 12 -32.30 121.36 24.45
C GLU A 12 -33.38 120.50 23.75
N ILE A 13 -34.26 121.14 22.97
CA ILE A 13 -35.25 120.44 22.14
C ILE A 13 -34.54 119.57 21.10
N GLN A 14 -33.51 120.10 20.42
CA GLN A 14 -32.74 119.34 19.44
C GLN A 14 -32.04 118.13 20.09
N GLN A 15 -31.42 118.30 21.26
CA GLN A 15 -30.81 117.19 22.00
C GLN A 15 -31.83 116.12 22.42
N PHE A 16 -33.01 116.52 22.89
CA PHE A 16 -34.06 115.58 23.26
C PHE A 16 -34.59 114.82 22.02
N LEU A 17 -34.82 115.54 20.92
CA LEU A 17 -35.24 114.94 19.65
C LEU A 17 -34.19 113.96 19.13
N ASP A 18 -32.90 114.34 19.14
CA ASP A 18 -31.80 113.48 18.69
C ASP A 18 -31.70 112.21 19.56
N GLN A 19 -31.82 112.33 20.89
CA GLN A 19 -31.82 111.18 21.81
C GLN A 19 -32.99 110.22 21.56
N GLU A 20 -34.20 110.77 21.39
CA GLU A 20 -35.40 109.96 21.14
C GLU A 20 -35.35 109.31 19.73
N LEU A 21 -34.83 110.02 18.72
CA LEU A 21 -34.61 109.49 17.39
C LEU A 21 -33.60 108.34 17.42
N GLU A 22 -32.47 108.50 18.13
CA GLU A 22 -31.43 107.49 18.26
C GLU A 22 -31.95 106.23 18.97
N LYS A 23 -32.77 106.41 20.01
CA LYS A 23 -33.42 105.31 20.74
C LYS A 23 -34.36 104.52 19.84
N ARG A 24 -35.19 105.21 19.04
CA ARG A 24 -36.11 104.58 18.09
C ARG A 24 -35.38 103.88 16.95
N LEU A 25 -34.34 104.50 16.40
CA LEU A 25 -33.46 103.90 15.39
C LEU A 25 -32.81 102.62 15.91
N LYS A 26 -32.28 102.63 17.15
CA LYS A 26 -31.73 101.43 17.80
C LYS A 26 -32.78 100.33 17.96
N HIS A 27 -34.01 100.68 18.35
CA HIS A 27 -35.08 99.68 18.51
C HIS A 27 -35.47 99.04 17.17
N VAL A 28 -35.70 99.84 16.13
CA VAL A 28 -36.02 99.36 14.78
C VAL A 28 -34.87 98.53 14.19
N GLN A 29 -33.62 98.96 14.37
CA GLN A 29 -32.45 98.17 13.95
C GLN A 29 -32.36 96.82 14.67
N LEU A 30 -32.70 96.78 15.96
CA LEU A 30 -32.61 95.57 16.77
C LEU A 30 -33.74 94.58 16.46
N ASP A 31 -34.92 95.06 16.07
CA ASP A 31 -36.03 94.22 15.62
C ASP A 31 -35.79 93.66 14.21
N LEU A 32 -35.33 94.50 13.27
CA LEU A 32 -34.91 94.04 11.93
C LEU A 32 -33.79 93.01 12.01
N LEU A 33 -32.84 93.18 12.93
CA LEU A 33 -31.75 92.21 13.13
C LEU A 33 -32.28 90.86 13.63
N LYS A 34 -33.33 90.82 14.46
CA LYS A 34 -33.97 89.58 14.92
C LYS A 34 -34.82 88.90 13.84
N GLU A 35 -35.39 89.64 12.91
CA GLU A 35 -36.11 89.04 11.78
C GLU A 35 -35.16 88.36 10.79
N VAL A 36 -33.95 88.91 10.61
CA VAL A 36 -32.95 88.36 9.68
C VAL A 36 -32.08 87.27 10.31
N PHE A 37 -31.80 87.35 11.63
CA PHE A 37 -30.94 86.40 12.33
C PHE A 37 -31.70 85.62 13.41
N LEU A 38 -31.41 84.32 13.47
CA LEU A 38 -31.88 83.44 14.55
C LEU A 38 -31.53 84.02 15.91
N THR A 39 -32.50 84.03 16.82
CA THR A 39 -32.24 84.27 18.23
C THR A 39 -31.38 83.15 18.80
N ARG A 40 -30.70 83.41 19.92
CA ARG A 40 -29.87 82.43 20.61
C ARG A 40 -30.62 81.12 20.90
N ASP A 41 -31.88 81.21 21.29
CA ASP A 41 -32.70 80.05 21.65
C ASP A 41 -33.12 79.25 20.41
N GLU A 42 -33.43 79.91 19.28
CA GLU A 42 -33.75 79.23 18.03
C GLU A 42 -32.51 78.54 17.44
N PHE A 43 -31.34 79.20 17.49
CA PHE A 43 -30.07 78.59 17.09
C PHE A 43 -29.78 77.35 17.95
N LYS A 44 -29.98 77.43 19.27
CA LYS A 44 -29.78 76.28 20.17
C LYS A 44 -30.70 75.12 19.85
N LYS A 45 -32.00 75.39 19.61
CA LYS A 45 -32.98 74.36 19.20
C LYS A 45 -32.61 73.70 17.88
N GLU A 46 -32.12 74.47 16.91
CA GLU A 46 -31.71 73.90 15.62
C GLU A 46 -30.43 73.06 15.76
N MET A 47 -29.48 73.48 16.60
CA MET A 47 -28.32 72.66 16.94
C MET A 47 -28.70 71.35 17.65
N GLU A 48 -29.65 71.40 18.59
CA GLU A 48 -30.18 70.19 19.25
C GLU A 48 -30.83 69.24 18.22
N ARG A 49 -31.63 69.76 17.29
CA ARG A 49 -32.21 68.94 16.19
C ARG A 49 -31.16 68.34 15.28
N ILE A 50 -30.11 69.10 14.95
CA ILE A 50 -28.99 68.59 14.13
C ILE A 50 -28.26 67.48 14.89
N GLN A 51 -28.03 67.64 16.20
CA GLN A 51 -27.42 66.61 17.03
C GLN A 51 -28.28 65.34 17.06
N GLU A 52 -29.59 65.46 17.30
CA GLU A 52 -30.51 64.31 17.29
C GLU A 52 -30.51 63.58 15.93
N ARG A 53 -30.47 64.33 14.81
CA ARG A 53 -30.36 63.74 13.48
C ARG A 53 -29.03 63.03 13.27
N PHE A 54 -27.94 63.60 13.76
CA PHE A 54 -26.61 63.01 13.68
C PHE A 54 -26.54 61.70 14.49
N ASP A 55 -27.05 61.71 15.72
CA ASP A 55 -27.12 60.53 16.60
C ASP A 55 -27.98 59.42 15.97
N ALA A 56 -29.13 59.79 15.38
CA ALA A 56 -29.99 58.84 14.67
C ALA A 56 -29.30 58.23 13.45
N MET A 57 -28.56 59.04 12.67
CA MET A 57 -27.80 58.58 11.52
C MET A 57 -26.66 57.64 11.94
N GLN A 58 -25.95 57.96 13.02
CA GLN A 58 -24.88 57.12 13.56
C GLN A 58 -25.43 55.77 14.03
N ALA A 59 -26.52 55.78 14.80
CA ALA A 59 -27.17 54.54 15.25
C ALA A 59 -27.69 53.68 14.08
N GLN A 60 -28.12 54.30 12.97
CA GLN A 60 -28.51 53.57 11.77
C GLN A 60 -27.31 52.96 11.04
N MET A 61 -26.18 53.66 10.98
CA MET A 61 -24.93 53.13 10.43
C MET A 61 -24.42 51.95 11.25
N ASP A 62 -24.39 52.07 12.58
CA ASP A 62 -23.95 51.00 13.47
C ASP A 62 -24.78 49.73 13.26
N LYS A 63 -26.11 49.86 13.24
CA LYS A 63 -27.01 48.73 12.95
C LYS A 63 -26.76 48.09 11.58
N ARG A 64 -26.43 48.89 10.56
CA ARG A 64 -26.11 48.37 9.23
C ARG A 64 -24.77 47.65 9.21
N PHE A 65 -23.77 48.17 9.92
CA PHE A 65 -22.47 47.52 10.08
C PHE A 65 -22.60 46.18 10.82
N ASP A 66 -23.32 46.15 11.93
CA ASP A 66 -23.56 44.92 12.70
C ASP A 66 -24.28 43.87 11.84
N ALA A 67 -25.31 44.27 11.09
CA ALA A 67 -26.03 43.37 10.18
C ALA A 67 -25.12 42.83 9.06
N MET A 68 -24.25 43.67 8.50
CA MET A 68 -23.30 43.27 7.47
C MET A 68 -22.25 42.30 8.03
N GLN A 69 -21.72 42.56 9.22
CA GLN A 69 -20.77 41.68 9.89
C GLN A 69 -21.38 40.31 10.17
N ALA A 70 -22.58 40.27 10.77
CA ALA A 70 -23.29 39.02 11.03
C ALA A 70 -23.61 38.23 9.74
N GLN A 71 -23.86 38.91 8.63
CA GLN A 71 -24.05 38.25 7.34
C GLN A 71 -22.73 37.66 6.79
N MET A 72 -21.61 38.37 6.95
CA MET A 72 -20.29 37.87 6.56
C MET A 72 -19.89 36.65 7.39
N ASP A 73 -20.06 36.70 8.71
CA ASP A 73 -19.75 35.58 9.60
C ASP A 73 -20.55 34.32 9.20
N LYS A 74 -21.87 34.46 8.99
CA LYS A 74 -22.71 33.34 8.53
C LYS A 74 -22.27 32.78 7.18
N ARG A 75 -21.81 33.63 6.25
CA ARG A 75 -21.30 33.18 4.95
C ARG A 75 -19.99 32.43 5.10
N PHE A 76 -19.11 32.89 5.99
CA PHE A 76 -17.83 32.25 6.26
C PHE A 76 -18.03 30.87 6.90
N ASP A 77 -18.89 30.78 7.92
CA ASP A 77 -19.24 29.52 8.58
C ASP A 77 -19.84 28.51 7.59
N ALA A 78 -20.75 28.97 6.72
CA ALA A 78 -21.35 28.11 5.70
C ALA A 78 -20.31 27.61 4.68
N MET A 79 -19.36 28.47 4.30
CA MET A 79 -18.26 28.10 3.40
C MET A 79 -17.32 27.09 4.05
N GLN A 80 -16.97 27.28 5.32
CA GLN A 80 -16.13 26.36 6.08
C GLN A 80 -16.80 24.99 6.22
N ALA A 81 -18.06 24.94 6.62
CA ALA A 81 -18.83 23.69 6.72
C ALA A 81 -18.93 22.96 5.36
N GLN A 82 -19.06 23.70 4.26
CA GLN A 82 -19.06 23.10 2.92
C GLN A 82 -17.68 22.53 2.56
N MET A 83 -16.59 23.22 2.90
CA MET A 83 -15.23 22.72 2.68
C MET A 83 -14.98 21.45 3.49
N ASP A 84 -15.30 21.44 4.78
CA ASP A 84 -15.14 20.27 5.66
C ASP A 84 -15.89 19.05 5.10
N LYS A 85 -17.15 19.24 4.69
CA LYS A 85 -17.94 18.18 4.06
C LYS A 85 -17.32 17.65 2.75
N ARG A 86 -16.66 18.51 1.97
CA ARG A 86 -15.97 18.09 0.74
C ARG A 86 -14.70 17.31 1.06
N PHE A 87 -13.94 17.71 2.08
CA PHE A 87 -12.77 16.97 2.53
C PHE A 87 -13.14 15.59 3.07
N GLU A 88 -14.16 15.49 3.93
CA GLU A 88 -14.64 14.19 4.40
C GLU A 88 -15.09 13.25 3.26
N GLN A 89 -15.69 13.80 2.20
CA GLN A 89 -16.05 13.03 1.02
C GLN A 89 -14.83 12.58 0.22
N MET A 90 -13.77 13.39 0.17
CA MET A 90 -12.51 13.02 -0.47
C MET A 90 -11.83 11.90 0.30
N ASP A 91 -11.75 11.99 1.63
CA ASP A 91 -11.16 10.96 2.49
C ASP A 91 -11.88 9.62 2.30
N LYS A 92 -13.21 9.62 2.34
CA LYS A 92 -14.01 8.40 2.08
C LYS A 92 -13.76 7.79 0.70
N ARG A 93 -13.55 8.62 -0.32
CA ARG A 93 -13.22 8.14 -1.68
C ARG A 93 -11.81 7.55 -1.73
N PHE A 94 -10.86 8.16 -1.03
CA PHE A 94 -9.49 7.69 -0.97
C PHE A 94 -9.42 6.33 -0.24
N ASP A 95 -10.08 6.20 0.91
CA ASP A 95 -10.18 4.95 1.66
C ASP A 95 -10.79 3.83 0.82
N ALA A 96 -11.87 4.12 0.09
CA ALA A 96 -12.51 3.15 -0.80
C ALA A 96 -11.59 2.72 -1.96
N MET A 97 -10.82 3.65 -2.52
CA MET A 97 -9.84 3.37 -3.56
C MET A 97 -8.69 2.50 -3.03
N GLN A 98 -8.18 2.81 -1.85
CA GLN A 98 -7.13 2.02 -1.19
C GLN A 98 -7.61 0.59 -0.92
N ALA A 99 -8.79 0.42 -0.32
CA ALA A 99 -9.37 -0.90 -0.07
C ALA A 99 -9.61 -1.71 -1.35
N GLN A 100 -9.94 -1.05 -2.47
CA GLN A 100 -10.08 -1.71 -3.76
C GLN A 100 -8.73 -2.15 -4.33
N MET A 101 -7.68 -1.33 -4.16
CA MET A 101 -6.32 -1.68 -4.58
C MET A 101 -5.78 -2.86 -3.78
N ASP A 102 -5.94 -2.85 -2.45
CA ASP A 102 -5.51 -3.95 -1.58
C ASP A 102 -6.17 -5.26 -1.99
N LYS A 103 -7.50 -5.27 -2.18
CA LYS A 103 -8.23 -6.46 -2.66
C LYS A 103 -7.75 -6.96 -4.03
N ARG A 104 -7.40 -6.05 -4.94
CA ARG A 104 -6.86 -6.42 -6.26
C ARG A 104 -5.47 -7.02 -6.15
N PHE A 105 -4.64 -6.47 -5.27
CA PHE A 105 -3.29 -6.97 -5.03
C PHE A 105 -3.32 -8.37 -4.41
N ASP A 106 -4.14 -8.57 -3.37
CA ASP A 106 -4.34 -9.87 -2.73
C ASP A 106 -4.83 -10.93 -3.73
N ALA A 107 -5.81 -10.58 -4.58
CA ALA A 107 -6.31 -11.48 -5.61
C ALA A 107 -5.23 -11.85 -6.65
N MET A 108 -4.39 -10.88 -7.03
CA MET A 108 -3.28 -11.12 -7.95
C MET A 108 -2.21 -12.02 -7.32
N GLN A 109 -1.89 -11.82 -6.05
CA GLN A 109 -0.94 -12.66 -5.32
C GLN A 109 -1.44 -14.10 -5.23
N ALA A 110 -2.70 -14.30 -4.82
CA ALA A 110 -3.29 -15.63 -4.73
C ALA A 110 -3.33 -16.37 -6.09
N GLN A 111 -3.60 -15.63 -7.18
CA GLN A 111 -3.54 -16.19 -8.53
C GLN A 111 -2.12 -16.60 -8.91
N MET A 112 -1.12 -15.79 -8.56
CA MET A 112 0.28 -16.07 -8.81
C MET A 112 0.75 -17.31 -8.05
N ASP A 113 0.43 -17.42 -6.76
CA ASP A 113 0.77 -18.57 -5.92
C ASP A 113 0.18 -19.87 -6.49
N LYS A 114 -1.09 -19.84 -6.90
CA LYS A 114 -1.75 -20.99 -7.55
C LYS A 114 -1.09 -21.38 -8.87
N ARG A 115 -0.62 -20.40 -9.65
CA ARG A 115 0.12 -20.69 -10.90
C ARG A 115 1.47 -21.34 -10.60
N PHE A 116 2.20 -20.85 -9.61
CA PHE A 116 3.46 -21.46 -9.19
C PHE A 116 3.28 -22.87 -8.65
N GLU A 117 2.27 -23.13 -7.81
CA GLU A 117 1.97 -24.47 -7.31
C GLU A 117 1.71 -25.46 -8.47
N ASN A 118 0.96 -25.04 -9.49
CA ASN A 118 0.73 -25.87 -10.67
C ASN A 118 2.01 -26.09 -11.50
N VAL A 119 2.90 -25.12 -11.55
CA VAL A 119 4.21 -25.26 -12.21
C VAL A 119 5.08 -26.27 -11.45
N TYR A 120 5.14 -26.20 -10.11
CA TYR A 120 5.87 -27.18 -9.30
C TYR A 120 5.34 -28.59 -9.50
N LYS A 121 4.02 -28.80 -9.46
CA LYS A 121 3.40 -30.11 -9.74
C LYS A 121 3.78 -30.67 -11.11
N ARG A 122 3.89 -29.82 -12.13
CA ARG A 122 4.36 -30.24 -13.47
C ARG A 122 5.83 -30.59 -13.48
N PHE A 123 6.68 -29.84 -12.76
CA PHE A 123 8.10 -30.18 -12.63
C PHE A 123 8.30 -31.50 -11.88
N ASP A 124 7.53 -31.76 -10.82
CA ASP A 124 7.58 -33.03 -10.08
C ASP A 124 7.16 -34.20 -10.98
N ALA A 125 6.09 -34.03 -11.78
CA ALA A 125 5.66 -35.03 -12.75
C ALA A 125 6.75 -35.30 -13.81
N ILE A 126 7.36 -34.25 -14.36
CA ILE A 126 8.46 -34.36 -15.32
C ILE A 126 9.68 -35.07 -14.68
N ALA A 127 10.02 -34.74 -13.44
CA ALA A 127 11.13 -35.37 -12.73
C ALA A 127 10.90 -36.88 -12.52
N LEU A 128 9.66 -37.28 -12.19
CA LEU A 128 9.26 -38.68 -12.08
C LEU A 128 9.35 -39.40 -13.43
N ASP A 129 8.83 -38.78 -14.50
CA ASP A 129 8.90 -39.33 -15.86
C ASP A 129 10.35 -39.56 -16.29
N PHE A 130 11.24 -38.61 -16.01
CA PHE A 130 12.68 -38.79 -16.26
C PHE A 130 13.28 -39.93 -15.44
N GLY A 131 12.92 -40.09 -14.16
CA GLY A 131 13.37 -41.24 -13.34
C GLY A 131 13.03 -42.57 -14.01
N THR A 132 11.76 -42.75 -14.40
CA THR A 132 11.33 -43.98 -15.08
C THR A 132 11.98 -44.17 -16.46
N ALA A 133 12.30 -43.09 -17.16
CA ALA A 133 13.03 -43.17 -18.44
C ALA A 133 14.45 -43.71 -18.23
N ILE A 134 15.13 -43.32 -17.16
CA ILE A 134 16.48 -43.81 -16.83
C ILE A 134 16.47 -45.30 -16.51
N GLU A 135 15.51 -45.75 -15.71
CA GLU A 135 15.35 -47.18 -15.42
C GLU A 135 15.17 -47.99 -16.71
N LYS A 136 14.32 -47.52 -17.64
CA LYS A 136 14.10 -48.17 -18.94
C LYS A 136 15.34 -48.17 -19.82
N ILE A 137 16.09 -47.07 -19.85
CA ILE A 137 17.36 -46.97 -20.61
C ILE A 137 18.39 -47.92 -20.01
N GLY A 138 18.56 -47.92 -18.69
CA GLY A 138 19.46 -48.83 -17.98
C GLY A 138 19.11 -50.30 -18.23
N TYR A 139 17.82 -50.63 -18.19
CA TYR A 139 17.32 -51.96 -18.54
C TYR A 139 17.64 -52.35 -19.98
N ALA A 140 17.36 -51.46 -20.96
CA ALA A 140 17.64 -51.73 -22.36
C ALA A 140 19.13 -51.99 -22.60
N PHE A 141 20.01 -51.17 -22.02
CA PHE A 141 21.45 -51.36 -22.13
C PHE A 141 21.91 -52.72 -21.59
N ILE A 142 21.39 -53.12 -20.42
CA ILE A 142 21.72 -54.42 -19.83
C ILE A 142 21.14 -55.56 -20.66
N LYS A 143 19.91 -55.43 -21.12
CA LYS A 143 19.24 -56.42 -21.96
C LYS A 143 20.05 -56.68 -23.24
N ASP A 144 20.39 -55.63 -23.97
CA ASP A 144 21.17 -55.73 -25.22
C ASP A 144 22.54 -56.37 -24.97
N SER A 145 23.18 -56.04 -23.84
CA SER A 145 24.46 -56.64 -23.46
C SER A 145 24.36 -58.13 -23.12
N LEU A 146 23.26 -58.57 -22.52
CA LEU A 146 22.98 -59.98 -22.24
C LEU A 146 22.65 -60.75 -23.53
N GLU A 147 21.83 -60.17 -24.41
CA GLU A 147 21.50 -60.76 -25.72
C GLU A 147 22.76 -60.97 -26.57
N ALA A 148 23.67 -60.00 -26.60
CA ALA A 148 24.95 -60.11 -27.29
C ALA A 148 25.85 -61.25 -26.75
N GLN A 149 25.63 -61.67 -25.50
CA GLN A 149 26.32 -62.81 -24.87
C GLN A 149 25.57 -64.14 -25.06
N GLY A 150 24.47 -64.16 -25.82
CA GLY A 150 23.63 -65.33 -26.05
C GLY A 150 22.72 -65.68 -24.88
N ILE A 151 22.50 -64.76 -23.94
CA ILE A 151 21.64 -64.96 -22.77
C ILE A 151 20.22 -64.52 -23.12
N SER A 152 19.24 -65.41 -22.91
CA SER A 152 17.82 -65.17 -23.23
C SER A 152 16.93 -64.89 -22.01
N THR A 153 17.49 -64.93 -20.80
CA THR A 153 16.82 -64.50 -19.58
C THR A 153 17.23 -63.07 -19.22
N PHE A 154 16.31 -62.28 -18.65
CA PHE A 154 16.54 -60.85 -18.41
C PHE A 154 16.13 -60.45 -16.99
N PRO A 155 16.76 -59.41 -16.42
CA PRO A 155 16.34 -58.85 -15.14
C PRO A 155 14.95 -58.24 -15.19
N ARG A 156 14.33 -58.11 -14.01
CA ARG A 156 13.07 -57.40 -13.83
C ARG A 156 13.38 -55.96 -13.44
N LEU A 157 12.55 -55.05 -13.94
CA LEU A 157 12.51 -53.67 -13.49
C LEU A 157 11.69 -53.56 -12.20
N ARG A 158 12.12 -52.70 -11.27
CA ARG A 158 11.40 -52.33 -10.04
C ARG A 158 10.94 -53.55 -9.24
N ALA A 159 11.89 -54.40 -8.87
CA ALA A 159 11.64 -55.60 -8.08
C ALA A 159 11.45 -55.23 -6.60
N HIS A 160 10.32 -55.63 -6.02
CA HIS A 160 9.98 -55.36 -4.61
C HIS A 160 10.29 -56.57 -3.72
N PHE A 161 10.83 -56.29 -2.55
CA PHE A 161 11.15 -57.26 -1.50
C PHE A 161 10.68 -56.76 -0.14
N ILE A 162 10.37 -57.68 0.75
CA ILE A 162 9.94 -57.35 2.12
C ILE A 162 11.12 -57.54 3.07
N ASP A 163 11.52 -56.46 3.73
CA ASP A 163 12.54 -56.36 4.77
C ASP A 163 11.85 -56.12 6.12
N GLN A 164 11.63 -57.20 6.88
CA GLN A 164 10.97 -57.13 8.20
C GLN A 164 11.86 -56.50 9.28
N ASP A 165 13.17 -56.52 9.08
CA ASP A 165 14.16 -56.09 10.06
C ASP A 165 14.60 -54.63 9.84
N HIS A 166 14.07 -53.96 8.81
CA HIS A 166 14.40 -52.59 8.44
C HIS A 166 15.90 -52.36 8.23
N GLU A 167 16.61 -53.36 7.68
CA GLU A 167 18.04 -53.31 7.37
C GLU A 167 18.37 -52.27 6.29
N VAL A 168 17.47 -52.08 5.32
CA VAL A 168 17.68 -51.14 4.21
C VAL A 168 17.12 -49.76 4.52
N HIS A 169 15.83 -49.71 4.90
CA HIS A 169 15.09 -48.48 5.15
C HIS A 169 14.43 -48.51 6.53
N ALA A 170 14.70 -47.49 7.37
CA ALA A 170 14.11 -47.40 8.70
C ALA A 170 12.59 -47.11 8.70
N GLY A 171 12.07 -46.50 7.63
CA GLY A 171 10.67 -46.03 7.57
C GLY A 171 9.71 -46.93 6.80
N THR A 172 10.19 -48.00 6.17
CA THR A 172 9.36 -48.91 5.36
C THR A 172 9.95 -50.31 5.36
N THR A 173 9.10 -51.32 5.23
CA THR A 173 9.52 -52.72 5.00
C THR A 173 9.64 -53.05 3.51
N ASP A 174 9.18 -52.17 2.62
CA ASP A 174 9.28 -52.39 1.18
C ASP A 174 10.66 -51.92 0.68
N VAL A 175 11.36 -52.82 -0.01
CA VAL A 175 12.66 -52.58 -0.63
C VAL A 175 12.50 -52.74 -2.14
N GLU A 176 12.51 -51.62 -2.84
CA GLU A 176 12.52 -51.58 -4.29
C GLU A 176 13.96 -51.63 -4.83
N VAL A 177 14.20 -52.55 -5.76
CA VAL A 177 15.45 -52.70 -6.50
C VAL A 177 15.18 -52.48 -7.98
N ASP A 178 15.77 -51.42 -8.54
CA ASP A 178 15.45 -50.93 -9.89
C ASP A 178 15.68 -51.99 -10.97
N LEU A 179 16.76 -52.77 -10.86
CA LEU A 179 17.11 -53.83 -11.78
C LEU A 179 17.54 -55.09 -11.03
N PHE A 180 16.83 -56.21 -11.21
CA PHE A 180 17.14 -57.43 -10.46
C PHE A 180 16.94 -58.72 -11.27
N SER A 181 17.90 -59.64 -11.17
CA SER A 181 17.71 -61.04 -11.58
C SER A 181 18.39 -61.98 -10.59
N ALA A 182 17.67 -63.02 -10.16
CA ALA A 182 18.25 -64.11 -9.41
C ALA A 182 18.88 -65.16 -10.34
N ASP A 183 18.29 -65.41 -11.51
CA ASP A 183 18.76 -66.43 -12.47
C ASP A 183 20.09 -66.02 -13.11
N ILE A 184 20.23 -64.73 -13.39
CA ILE A 184 21.48 -64.07 -13.73
C ILE A 184 21.80 -63.19 -12.53
N PRO A 185 22.60 -63.63 -11.53
CA PRO A 185 22.82 -62.89 -10.29
C PRO A 185 23.30 -61.46 -10.57
N LEU A 186 22.35 -60.54 -10.67
CA LEU A 186 22.52 -59.15 -11.07
C LEU A 186 21.59 -58.29 -10.22
N ILE A 187 22.17 -57.24 -9.66
CA ILE A 187 21.46 -56.19 -8.94
C ILE A 187 21.94 -54.84 -9.48
N GLY A 188 21.01 -53.93 -9.74
CA GLY A 188 21.34 -52.63 -10.27
C GLY A 188 20.47 -51.50 -9.73
N GLU A 189 21.07 -50.32 -9.63
CA GLU A 189 20.43 -49.05 -9.32
C GLU A 189 20.51 -48.14 -10.55
N CYS A 190 19.43 -47.45 -10.88
CA CYS A 190 19.29 -46.52 -11.98
C CYS A 190 18.92 -45.14 -11.43
N THR A 191 19.79 -44.14 -11.59
CA THR A 191 19.55 -42.80 -11.06
C THR A 191 19.87 -41.72 -12.07
N LEU A 192 19.03 -40.69 -12.18
CA LEU A 192 19.29 -39.54 -13.07
C LEU A 192 20.63 -38.86 -12.78
N LYS A 193 20.88 -38.60 -11.49
CA LYS A 193 22.07 -37.89 -11.01
C LYS A 193 22.48 -38.38 -9.62
N ILE A 194 23.79 -38.39 -9.39
CA ILE A 194 24.40 -38.60 -8.07
C ILE A 194 25.00 -37.26 -7.61
N THR A 195 24.41 -36.67 -6.58
CA THR A 195 24.84 -35.38 -5.99
C THR A 195 25.51 -35.52 -4.64
N ASP A 196 25.26 -36.64 -3.97
CA ASP A 196 25.80 -37.03 -2.67
C ASP A 196 25.94 -38.56 -2.62
N MET A 197 26.51 -39.09 -1.54
CA MET A 197 26.76 -40.52 -1.38
C MET A 197 25.55 -41.31 -0.86
N ALA A 198 24.47 -40.66 -0.42
CA ALA A 198 23.39 -41.34 0.30
C ALA A 198 22.69 -42.40 -0.55
N LYS A 199 22.52 -42.12 -1.86
CA LYS A 199 21.96 -43.11 -2.81
C LYS A 199 22.83 -44.37 -2.92
N LEU A 200 24.15 -44.21 -2.95
CA LEU A 200 25.09 -45.33 -3.05
C LEU A 200 25.17 -46.12 -1.75
N ASP A 201 25.11 -45.44 -0.61
CA ASP A 201 25.05 -46.09 0.70
C ASP A 201 23.77 -46.93 0.84
N ILE A 202 22.63 -46.40 0.40
CA ILE A 202 21.36 -47.15 0.35
C ILE A 202 21.49 -48.35 -0.59
N PHE A 203 22.06 -48.17 -1.78
CA PHE A 203 22.25 -49.27 -2.72
C PHE A 203 23.14 -50.37 -2.14
N LEU A 204 24.20 -50.03 -1.40
CA LEU A 204 25.02 -51.01 -0.70
C LEU A 204 24.23 -51.80 0.35
N ARG A 205 23.29 -51.17 1.07
CA ARG A 205 22.37 -51.88 1.97
C ARG A 205 21.46 -52.83 1.20
N LYS A 206 20.88 -52.39 0.07
CA LYS A 206 20.08 -53.26 -0.82
C LYS A 206 20.90 -54.47 -1.29
N ILE A 207 22.15 -54.27 -1.71
CA ILE A 207 23.07 -55.36 -2.09
C ILE A 207 23.23 -56.36 -0.94
N ASN A 208 23.58 -55.89 0.26
CA ASN A 208 23.81 -56.76 1.41
C ASN A 208 22.55 -57.54 1.80
N PHE A 209 21.40 -56.88 1.81
CA PHE A 209 20.10 -57.50 2.07
C PHE A 209 19.78 -58.63 1.07
N ILE A 210 19.95 -58.35 -0.23
CA ILE A 210 19.70 -59.34 -1.30
C ILE A 210 20.70 -60.50 -1.24
N GLU A 211 21.99 -60.22 -1.08
CA GLU A 211 23.01 -61.27 -1.00
C GLU A 211 22.82 -62.17 0.23
N LYS A 212 22.42 -61.60 1.38
CA LYS A 212 22.03 -62.35 2.58
C LYS A 212 20.80 -63.22 2.32
N ARG A 213 19.78 -62.69 1.64
CA ARG A 213 18.55 -63.43 1.33
C ARG A 213 18.77 -64.62 0.39
N TYR A 214 19.57 -64.43 -0.65
CA TYR A 214 19.81 -65.45 -1.67
C TYR A 214 21.07 -66.30 -1.44
N GLN A 215 21.84 -66.00 -0.39
CA GLN A 215 23.08 -66.70 -0.01
C GLN A 215 24.08 -66.81 -1.18
N LYS A 216 24.18 -65.77 -2.01
CA LYS A 216 25.08 -65.71 -3.16
C LYS A 216 25.43 -64.27 -3.52
N LYS A 217 26.56 -64.11 -4.23
CA LYS A 217 27.01 -62.82 -4.76
C LYS A 217 26.28 -62.46 -6.05
N PHE A 218 26.02 -61.17 -6.22
CA PHE A 218 25.39 -60.61 -7.41
C PHE A 218 26.37 -59.67 -8.11
N LYS A 219 26.37 -59.64 -9.44
CA LYS A 219 26.99 -58.57 -10.22
C LYS A 219 26.26 -57.27 -9.89
N ARG A 220 27.01 -56.22 -9.59
CA ARG A 220 26.47 -54.94 -9.10
C ARG A 220 26.65 -53.88 -10.18
N VAL A 221 25.58 -53.16 -10.51
CA VAL A 221 25.62 -52.11 -11.54
C VAL A 221 24.99 -50.84 -11.01
N VAL A 222 25.60 -49.70 -11.26
CA VAL A 222 24.95 -48.40 -11.10
C VAL A 222 24.92 -47.72 -12.45
N PHE A 223 23.73 -47.40 -12.93
CA PHE A 223 23.51 -46.61 -14.14
C PHE A 223 23.15 -45.18 -13.75
N THR A 224 23.89 -44.20 -14.27
CA THR A 224 23.61 -42.77 -14.04
C THR A 224 23.91 -41.91 -15.26
N LEU A 225 23.19 -40.81 -15.47
CA LEU A 225 23.53 -39.87 -16.55
C LEU A 225 24.48 -38.77 -16.10
N ASN A 226 24.56 -38.50 -14.80
CA ASN A 226 25.37 -37.40 -14.30
C ASN A 226 25.87 -37.68 -12.89
N ILE A 227 27.13 -37.35 -12.64
CA ILE A 227 27.73 -37.34 -11.31
C ILE A 227 28.20 -35.92 -11.06
N SER A 228 27.85 -35.37 -9.90
CA SER A 228 28.32 -34.04 -9.52
C SER A 228 29.87 -34.03 -9.50
N PRO A 229 30.54 -33.09 -10.21
CA PRO A 229 32.00 -33.07 -10.31
C PRO A 229 32.71 -33.05 -8.94
N THR A 230 32.07 -32.44 -7.95
CA THR A 230 32.57 -32.33 -6.57
C THR A 230 32.75 -33.67 -5.86
N ILE A 231 31.99 -34.71 -6.23
CA ILE A 231 32.03 -36.03 -5.58
C ILE A 231 32.46 -37.15 -6.53
N GLN A 232 32.79 -36.84 -7.78
CA GLN A 232 33.05 -37.86 -8.80
C GLN A 232 34.12 -38.86 -8.37
N ALA A 233 35.25 -38.38 -7.84
CA ALA A 233 36.32 -39.25 -7.33
C ALA A 233 35.87 -40.14 -6.15
N ASN A 234 34.94 -39.65 -5.31
CA ASN A 234 34.41 -40.42 -4.19
C ASN A 234 33.46 -41.53 -4.70
N VAL A 235 32.62 -41.21 -5.68
CA VAL A 235 31.72 -42.18 -6.33
C VAL A 235 32.51 -43.28 -7.02
N GLU A 236 33.53 -42.92 -7.81
CA GLU A 236 34.41 -43.88 -8.49
C GLU A 236 35.13 -44.80 -7.49
N ARG A 237 35.70 -44.22 -6.42
CA ARG A 237 36.35 -45.00 -5.35
C ARG A 237 35.38 -45.92 -4.63
N PHE A 238 34.18 -45.46 -4.32
CA PHE A 238 33.14 -46.27 -3.70
C PHE A 238 32.76 -47.46 -4.57
N CYS A 239 32.51 -47.19 -5.86
CA CYS A 239 32.18 -48.24 -6.82
C CYS A 239 33.31 -49.26 -6.95
N GLN A 240 34.56 -48.82 -7.01
CA GLN A 240 35.72 -49.71 -7.04
C GLN A 240 35.85 -50.55 -5.77
N GLN A 241 35.71 -49.94 -4.59
CA GLN A 241 35.81 -50.61 -3.30
C GLN A 241 34.78 -51.74 -3.15
N TRP A 242 33.57 -51.53 -3.65
CA TRP A 242 32.44 -52.46 -3.51
C TRP A 242 32.16 -53.29 -4.77
N ASP A 243 33.10 -53.35 -5.72
CA ASP A 243 32.95 -54.11 -6.98
C ASP A 243 31.63 -53.80 -7.73
N ILE A 244 31.33 -52.50 -7.82
CA ILE A 244 30.15 -51.97 -8.51
C ILE A 244 30.60 -51.44 -9.87
N LYS A 245 30.01 -51.99 -10.94
CA LYS A 245 30.21 -51.47 -12.29
C LYS A 245 29.41 -50.18 -12.46
N LEU A 246 30.12 -49.06 -12.47
CA LEU A 246 29.55 -47.75 -12.78
C LEU A 246 29.39 -47.60 -14.30
N ILE A 247 28.18 -47.32 -14.75
CA ILE A 247 27.86 -46.98 -16.14
C ILE A 247 27.35 -45.55 -16.13
N SER A 248 28.18 -44.62 -16.58
CA SER A 248 27.86 -43.21 -16.70
C SER A 248 27.95 -42.74 -18.15
N SER A 249 27.02 -41.87 -18.56
CA SER A 249 27.13 -41.10 -19.81
C SER A 249 27.96 -39.82 -19.62
#